data_AF-A0A965QUV7-F1
#
_entry.id   AF-A0A965QUV7-F1
#
_cell.length_a   1.000
_cell.length_b   1.000
_cell.length_c   1.000
_cell.angle_alpha   90.00
_cell.angle_beta   90.00
_cell.angle_gamma   90.00
#
_symmetry.space_group_name_H-M   'P 1'
#
loop_
_entity.id
_entity.type
_entity.pdbx_description
1 polymer ?
#
loop_
_entity_poly.entity_id
_entity_poly.type
_entity_poly.pdbx_seq_one_letter_code
_entity_poly.pdbx_strand_id
1 'polypeptide(L)'
;PTGPFVKQGTRPIFPSGHTVCVWPHRGGVAALVDHAGPERYTVQWSANGVDFTRAARAPVIHTGCGPFDPDAFSDAGYGRGVTWGVAQLNVGNNLCIVRFDVDCLVPGTTGR
;
A
#
# COMPACT_ATOMS: atom_id res chain seq x y z
N PRO A 1 2.65 -0.96 -20.41
CA PRO A 1 1.41 -0.47 -19.75
C PRO A 1 0.10 -0.92 -20.44
N THR A 2 0.08 -1.12 -21.76
CA THR A 2 -1.14 -1.44 -22.54
C THR A 2 -1.56 -2.92 -22.51
N GLY A 3 -0.83 -3.77 -21.77
CA GLY A 3 -1.10 -5.20 -21.69
C GLY A 3 -0.68 -5.99 -22.95
N PRO A 4 -1.03 -7.29 -23.01
CA PRO A 4 -1.90 -7.99 -22.04
C PRO A 4 -1.20 -8.20 -20.68
N PHE A 5 -1.96 -8.03 -19.59
CA PHE A 5 -1.50 -8.40 -18.26
C PHE A 5 -1.76 -9.88 -18.02
N VAL A 6 -0.72 -10.64 -17.68
CA VAL A 6 -0.82 -12.07 -17.38
C VAL A 6 -0.84 -12.26 -15.87
N LYS A 7 -1.81 -13.05 -15.37
CA LYS A 7 -1.91 -13.36 -13.94
C LYS A 7 -0.71 -14.16 -13.48
N GLN A 8 -0.18 -13.80 -12.31
CA GLN A 8 0.92 -14.52 -11.67
C GLN A 8 0.36 -15.74 -10.92
N GLY A 9 0.42 -16.91 -11.56
CA GLY A 9 -0.02 -18.19 -10.98
C GLY A 9 -1.52 -18.25 -10.67
N THR A 10 -1.90 -19.24 -9.85
CA THR A 10 -3.29 -19.49 -9.43
C THR A 10 -3.55 -19.13 -7.97
N ARG A 11 -2.50 -18.88 -7.18
CA ARG A 11 -2.60 -18.58 -5.74
C ARG A 11 -2.77 -17.07 -5.53
N PRO A 12 -3.66 -16.62 -4.63
CA PRO A 12 -3.69 -15.23 -4.18
C PRO A 12 -2.40 -14.83 -3.46
N ILE A 13 -1.89 -13.62 -3.75
CA ILE A 13 -0.71 -13.05 -3.08
C ILE A 13 -1.02 -12.44 -1.70
N PHE A 14 -2.28 -12.04 -1.46
CA PHE A 14 -2.77 -11.58 -0.16
C PHE A 14 -3.88 -12.50 0.37
N PRO A 15 -3.80 -12.94 1.64
CA PRO A 15 -4.88 -13.68 2.30
C PRO A 15 -5.92 -12.76 2.97
N SER A 16 -5.76 -11.44 2.90
CA SER A 16 -6.58 -10.42 3.57
C SER A 16 -6.58 -9.13 2.76
N GLY A 17 -7.47 -8.19 3.11
CA GLY A 17 -7.65 -6.91 2.43
C GLY A 17 -8.86 -6.89 1.50
N HIS A 18 -9.31 -5.68 1.19
CA HIS A 18 -10.45 -5.40 0.32
C HIS A 18 -10.04 -4.48 -0.83
N THR A 19 -9.50 -3.30 -0.53
CA THR A 19 -8.94 -2.39 -1.54
C THR A 19 -7.44 -2.56 -1.67
N VAL A 20 -6.93 -2.57 -2.92
CA VAL A 20 -5.49 -2.68 -3.18
C VAL A 20 -4.84 -1.31 -2.98
N CYS A 21 -3.84 -1.26 -2.10
CA CYS A 21 -3.01 -0.08 -1.88
C CYS A 21 -1.55 -0.53 -1.75
N VAL A 22 -0.75 -0.28 -2.79
CA VAL A 22 0.65 -0.71 -2.90
C VAL A 22 1.54 0.43 -3.38
N TRP A 23 2.81 0.40 -2.99
CA TRP A 23 3.84 1.33 -3.46
C TRP A 23 5.22 0.64 -3.50
N PRO A 24 6.16 1.06 -4.37
CA PRO A 24 7.54 0.64 -4.28
C PRO A 24 8.14 1.07 -2.93
N HIS A 25 8.78 0.13 -2.24
CA HIS A 25 9.41 0.42 -0.95
C HIS A 25 10.70 -0.38 -0.82
N ARG A 26 11.82 0.32 -0.63
CA ARG A 26 13.17 -0.24 -0.77
C ARG A 26 13.28 -0.92 -2.14
N GLY A 27 13.96 -2.05 -2.25
CA GLY A 27 14.03 -2.84 -3.50
C GLY A 27 12.81 -3.73 -3.75
N GLY A 28 11.64 -3.44 -3.18
CA GLY A 28 10.47 -4.30 -3.27
C GLY A 28 9.15 -3.51 -3.28
N VAL A 29 8.07 -4.14 -2.81
CA VAL A 29 6.71 -3.56 -2.78
C VAL A 29 6.16 -3.62 -1.36
N ALA A 30 5.65 -2.50 -0.87
CA ALA A 30 4.87 -2.46 0.36
C ALA A 30 3.37 -2.34 0.07
N ALA A 31 2.56 -2.76 1.04
CA ALA A 31 1.11 -2.76 0.93
C ALA A 31 0.44 -2.37 2.25
N LEU A 32 -0.68 -1.64 2.14
CA LEU A 32 -1.62 -1.43 3.24
C LEU A 32 -2.75 -2.44 3.11
N VAL A 33 -2.96 -3.26 4.13
CA VAL A 33 -4.06 -4.22 4.21
C VAL A 33 -5.15 -3.60 5.08
N ASP A 34 -6.27 -3.27 4.46
CA ASP A 34 -7.41 -2.59 5.10
C ASP A 34 -8.20 -3.55 6.02
N HIS A 35 -9.54 -3.46 6.05
CA HIS A 35 -10.39 -4.02 7.09
C HIS A 35 -10.74 -5.51 6.94
N ALA A 36 -10.57 -6.11 5.77
CA ALA A 36 -11.06 -7.47 5.50
C ALA A 36 -10.03 -8.55 5.87
N GLY A 37 -10.49 -9.62 6.53
CA GLY A 37 -9.68 -10.82 6.81
C GLY A 37 -8.87 -10.79 8.13
N PRO A 38 -8.16 -11.90 8.41
CA PRO A 38 -7.39 -12.06 9.65
C PRO A 38 -6.19 -11.10 9.78
N GLU A 39 -5.59 -10.68 8.66
CA GLU A 39 -4.42 -9.78 8.65
C GLU A 39 -4.79 -8.31 8.43
N ARG A 40 -6.05 -7.93 8.73
CA ARG A 40 -6.51 -6.55 8.63
C ARG A 40 -5.68 -5.56 9.44
N TYR A 41 -5.61 -4.33 8.93
CA TYR A 41 -4.86 -3.21 9.51
C TYR A 41 -3.36 -3.49 9.65
N THR A 42 -2.77 -4.09 8.63
CA THR A 42 -1.34 -4.38 8.60
C THR A 42 -0.63 -3.64 7.48
N VAL A 43 0.63 -3.31 7.72
CA VAL A 43 1.57 -2.94 6.65
C VAL A 43 2.34 -4.21 6.31
N GLN A 44 2.34 -4.58 5.04
CA GLN A 44 3.04 -5.75 4.54
C GLN A 44 4.11 -5.34 3.53
N TRP A 45 5.14 -6.18 3.38
CA TRP A 45 6.21 -5.95 2.42
C TRP A 45 6.63 -7.24 1.73
N SER A 46 7.03 -7.11 0.47
CA SER A 46 7.53 -8.20 -0.37
C SER A 46 8.77 -7.75 -1.14
N ALA A 47 9.82 -8.56 -1.10
CA ALA A 47 11.04 -8.33 -1.89
C ALA A 47 10.83 -8.58 -3.40
N ASN A 48 9.90 -9.48 -3.77
CA ASN A 48 9.66 -9.90 -5.15
C ASN A 48 8.29 -9.46 -5.69
N GLY A 49 7.52 -8.71 -4.90
CA GLY A 49 6.17 -8.26 -5.25
C GLY A 49 5.11 -9.37 -5.24
N VAL A 50 5.43 -10.56 -4.71
CA VAL A 50 4.56 -11.75 -4.70
C VAL A 50 4.38 -12.28 -3.29
N ASP A 51 5.49 -12.52 -2.58
CA ASP A 51 5.47 -13.12 -1.24
C ASP A 51 5.49 -12.01 -0.19
N PHE A 52 4.31 -11.67 0.33
CA PHE A 52 4.16 -10.62 1.33
C PHE A 52 4.28 -11.18 2.75
N THR A 53 4.97 -10.42 3.59
CA THR A 53 5.08 -10.67 5.03
C THR A 53 4.68 -9.43 5.81
N ARG A 54 4.07 -9.63 6.99
CA ARG A 54 3.64 -8.53 7.86
C ARG A 54 4.86 -7.82 8.46
N ALA A 55 4.98 -6.53 8.17
CA ALA A 55 6.04 -5.66 8.69
C ALA A 55 5.58 -4.89 9.94
N ALA A 56 4.33 -4.42 9.95
CA ALA A 56 3.78 -3.64 11.07
C ALA A 56 2.26 -3.82 11.21
N ARG A 57 1.71 -3.26 12.28
CA ARG A 57 0.26 -3.13 12.48
C ARG A 57 -0.11 -1.69 12.72
N ALA A 58 -1.16 -1.23 12.05
CA ALA A 58 -1.78 0.06 12.28
C ALA A 58 -3.06 -0.11 13.11
N PRO A 59 -3.48 0.90 13.89
CA PRO A 59 -4.77 0.86 14.59
C PRO A 59 -5.95 0.80 13.61
N VAL A 60 -5.86 1.57 12.52
CA VAL A 60 -6.87 1.62 11.46
C VAL A 60 -6.17 1.93 10.13
N ILE A 61 -6.71 1.38 9.06
CA ILE A 61 -6.38 1.73 7.68
C ILE A 61 -7.72 1.97 6.99
N HIS A 62 -7.89 3.18 6.43
CA HIS A 62 -9.09 3.52 5.68
C HIS A 62 -9.19 2.68 4.39
N THR A 63 -10.38 2.53 3.85
CA THR A 63 -10.59 1.84 2.58
C THR A 63 -10.34 2.77 1.40
N GLY A 64 -9.94 2.22 0.25
CA GLY A 64 -9.72 3.00 -0.96
C GLY A 64 -8.53 3.94 -0.86
N CYS A 65 -7.48 3.53 -0.14
CA CYS A 65 -6.26 4.30 0.01
C CYS A 65 -5.52 4.45 -1.33
N GLY A 66 -5.08 5.67 -1.62
CA GLY A 66 -4.13 6.03 -2.67
C GLY A 66 -3.04 6.93 -2.07
N PRO A 67 -1.85 6.41 -1.76
CA PRO A 67 -0.76 7.21 -1.25
C PRO A 67 -0.20 8.13 -2.33
N PHE A 68 0.30 9.30 -1.92
CA PHE A 68 1.16 10.09 -2.78
C PHE A 68 2.54 9.41 -2.82
N ASP A 69 2.89 8.89 -3.99
CA ASP A 69 4.13 8.18 -4.22
C ASP A 69 4.89 8.81 -5.41
N PRO A 70 5.99 9.54 -5.15
CA PRO A 70 6.79 10.14 -6.22
C PRO A 70 7.61 9.10 -7.01
N ASP A 71 7.79 7.89 -6.48
CA ASP A 71 8.61 6.85 -7.09
C ASP A 71 7.78 5.86 -7.93
N ALA A 72 6.44 5.95 -7.90
CA ALA A 72 5.49 5.00 -8.51
C ALA A 72 5.76 4.64 -9.98
N PHE A 73 6.28 5.59 -10.75
CA PHE A 73 6.53 5.45 -12.20
C PHE A 73 7.97 5.81 -12.58
N SER A 74 8.87 5.87 -11.60
CA SER A 74 10.25 6.34 -11.79
C SER A 74 11.21 5.25 -12.27
N ASP A 75 10.86 3.98 -12.10
CA ASP A 75 11.76 2.83 -12.28
C ASP A 75 13.09 2.95 -11.51
N ALA A 76 13.06 3.63 -10.35
CA ALA A 76 14.27 3.96 -9.60
C ALA A 76 14.99 2.74 -8.98
N GLY A 77 14.39 1.54 -9.03
CA GLY A 77 14.90 0.32 -8.40
C GLY A 77 14.92 0.35 -6.86
N TYR A 78 14.65 1.51 -6.24
CA TYR A 78 14.57 1.68 -4.79
C TYR A 78 13.53 2.74 -4.41
N GLY A 79 12.40 2.30 -3.84
CA GLY A 79 11.34 3.20 -3.37
C GLY A 79 11.62 3.80 -2.00
N ARG A 80 11.40 5.11 -1.84
CA ARG A 80 11.70 5.85 -0.60
C ARG A 80 10.58 5.78 0.44
N GLY A 81 9.41 5.27 0.04
CA GLY A 81 8.23 5.19 0.90
C GLY A 81 7.34 6.41 0.78
N VAL A 82 6.26 6.41 1.57
CA VAL A 82 5.16 7.37 1.47
C VAL A 82 4.86 7.99 2.82
N THR A 83 4.40 9.23 2.82
CA THR A 83 4.09 9.99 4.06
C THR A 83 2.63 10.44 4.17
N TRP A 84 1.88 10.42 3.07
CA TRP A 84 0.49 10.86 3.06
C TRP A 84 -0.25 10.33 1.83
N GLY A 85 -1.57 10.47 1.83
CA GLY A 85 -2.41 10.12 0.69
C GLY A 85 -3.86 10.51 0.88
N VAL A 86 -4.72 9.95 0.04
CA VAL A 86 -6.17 10.09 0.13
C VAL A 86 -6.83 8.72 0.33
N ALA A 87 -7.94 8.69 1.04
CA ALA A 87 -8.74 7.49 1.25
C ALA A 87 -10.23 7.84 1.25
N GLN A 88 -11.07 6.82 1.39
CA GLN A 88 -12.51 6.96 1.49
C GLN A 88 -12.96 6.73 2.93
N LEU A 89 -13.86 7.60 3.41
CA LEU A 89 -14.46 7.49 4.74
C LEU A 89 -15.95 7.84 4.67
N ASN A 90 -16.78 7.06 5.35
CA ASN A 90 -18.19 7.39 5.52
C ASN A 90 -18.34 8.50 6.57
N VAL A 91 -18.94 9.62 6.18
CA VAL A 91 -19.29 10.74 7.05
C VAL A 91 -20.81 10.86 7.04
N GLY A 92 -21.45 10.28 8.07
CA GLY A 92 -22.90 10.05 8.07
C GLY A 92 -23.30 9.09 6.95
N ASN A 93 -24.19 9.52 6.06
CA ASN A 93 -24.66 8.72 4.92
C ASN A 93 -23.86 8.96 3.63
N ASN A 94 -22.82 9.81 3.67
CA ASN A 94 -22.04 10.17 2.50
C ASN A 94 -20.66 9.50 2.52
N LEU A 95 -20.19 9.08 1.35
CA LEU A 95 -18.80 8.67 1.15
C LEU A 95 -17.97 9.90 0.78
N CYS A 96 -16.98 10.23 1.60
CA CYS A 96 -16.10 11.38 1.41
C CYS A 96 -14.67 10.93 1.09
N ILE A 97 -13.96 11.75 0.31
CA ILE A 97 -12.51 11.64 0.15
C ILE A 97 -11.87 12.37 1.33
N VAL A 98 -10.98 11.68 2.04
CA VAL A 98 -10.26 12.22 3.20
C VAL A 98 -8.76 12.10 2.99
N ARG A 99 -7.99 13.01 3.59
CA ARG A 99 -6.54 12.90 3.70
C ARG A 99 -6.20 11.89 4.81
N PHE A 100 -5.14 11.11 4.60
CA PHE A 100 -4.46 10.40 5.67
C PHE A 100 -2.96 10.73 5.66
N ASP A 101 -2.34 10.67 6.83
CA ASP A 101 -0.90 10.81 7.02
C ASP A 101 -0.35 9.50 7.62
N VAL A 102 0.87 9.13 7.24
CA VAL A 102 1.53 7.88 7.66
C VAL A 102 3.04 8.12 7.71
N ASP A 103 3.77 7.38 8.53
CA ASP A 103 5.23 7.32 8.42
C ASP A 103 5.63 5.94 7.90
N CYS A 104 5.89 5.88 6.59
CA CYS A 104 6.41 4.70 5.91
C CYS A 104 7.66 5.04 5.10
N LEU A 105 8.42 6.06 5.53
CA LEU A 105 9.69 6.41 4.91
C LEU A 105 10.75 5.35 5.23
N VAL A 106 11.68 5.17 4.30
CA VAL A 106 12.89 4.40 4.58
C VAL A 106 13.80 5.23 5.52
N PRO A 107 14.29 4.69 6.64
CA PRO A 107 15.20 5.43 7.52
C PRO A 107 16.42 5.96 6.75
N GLY A 108 16.78 7.22 6.99
CA GLY A 108 17.90 7.88 6.30
C GLY A 108 17.55 8.55 4.97
N THR A 109 16.30 8.42 4.48
CA THR A 109 15.78 9.27 3.40
C THR A 109 15.07 10.48 4.00
N THR A 110 15.82 11.47 4.49
CA THR A 110 15.24 12.79 4.78
C THR A 110 14.89 13.49 3.47
N GLY A 111 13.68 14.03 3.41
CA GLY A 111 13.05 14.60 2.22
C GLY A 111 13.82 15.74 1.55
N ARG A 112 13.53 15.91 0.26
CA ARG A 112 13.73 17.19 -0.44
C ARG A 112 12.67 18.19 -0.02
#